data_AF-H0VV76-F1
#
_entry.id   AF-H0VV76-F1
#
_cell.length_a   1.000
_cell.length_b   1.000
_cell.length_c   1.000
_cell.angle_alpha   90.00
_cell.angle_beta   90.00
_cell.angle_gamma   90.00
#
_symmetry.space_group_name_H-M   'P 1'
#
loop_
_entity.id
_entity.type
_entity.pdbx_description
1 polymer ?
#
loop_
_entity_poly.entity_id
_entity_poly.type
_entity_poly.pdbx_seq_one_letter_code
_entity_poly.pdbx_strand_id
1 'polypeptide(L)'
;MDLLGPSLEDLFNFCSRRFTMETVFTLADQMISRIEYVHTKNFIHRDIKPDNFLMGIGRHCNKLFLIDFGLAKKYRDNRTRQHIPYREDKNLTGTARYASINARLGIEQSRRDDMESLGYVLMYFNRTSLICYVLKLLPWAAPGLHVPEAAISHPFQDFEPPYDYTFDLTMLKQKAAQQAASSSGQGQQAQTPTGF
;
A
#
# COMPACT_ATOMS: atom_id res chain seq x y z
N MET A 1 2.00 18.96 -11.12
CA MET A 1 1.44 17.82 -10.37
C MET A 1 0.68 18.37 -9.19
N ASP A 2 -0.39 17.71 -8.78
CA ASP A 2 -1.17 18.11 -7.61
C ASP A 2 -0.35 17.91 -6.33
N LEU A 3 -0.53 18.81 -5.36
CA LEU A 3 0.05 18.63 -4.03
C LEU A 3 -0.71 17.52 -3.30
N LEU A 4 0.01 16.51 -2.85
CA LEU A 4 -0.53 15.38 -2.08
C LEU A 4 -0.06 15.43 -0.63
N GLY A 5 -0.72 14.62 0.21
CA GLY A 5 -0.39 14.44 1.61
C GLY A 5 0.75 13.44 1.82
N PRO A 6 0.94 12.95 3.05
CA PRO A 6 2.01 12.02 3.40
C PRO A 6 1.85 10.67 2.69
N SER A 7 2.97 9.96 2.52
CA SER A 7 2.99 8.58 2.04
C SER A 7 2.49 7.59 3.08
N LEU A 8 2.18 6.36 2.67
CA LEU A 8 1.85 5.30 3.62
C LEU A 8 3.05 4.91 4.50
N GLU A 9 4.29 5.07 4.04
CA GLU A 9 5.47 4.84 4.91
C GLU A 9 5.55 5.91 6.01
N ASP A 10 5.31 7.18 5.67
CA ASP A 10 5.29 8.28 6.65
C ASP A 10 4.22 8.05 7.71
N LEU A 11 3.00 7.68 7.27
CA LEU A 11 1.89 7.36 8.15
C LEU A 11 2.16 6.11 8.99
N PHE A 12 2.81 5.10 8.42
CA PHE A 12 3.17 3.89 9.16
C PHE A 12 4.19 4.19 10.26
N ASN A 13 5.22 4.99 9.97
CA ASN A 13 6.19 5.44 10.96
C ASN A 13 5.53 6.33 12.03
N PHE A 14 4.61 7.20 11.64
CA PHE A 14 3.82 8.02 12.56
C PHE A 14 2.99 7.17 13.55
N CYS A 15 2.43 6.06 13.09
CA CYS A 15 1.69 5.09 13.90
C CYS A 15 2.61 4.09 14.63
N SER A 16 3.87 4.46 14.89
CA SER A 16 4.87 3.60 15.54
C SER A 16 5.01 2.23 14.88
N ARG A 17 4.91 2.21 13.54
CA ARG A 17 5.03 1.02 12.68
C ARG A 17 4.00 -0.06 12.98
N ARG A 18 2.77 0.37 13.29
CA ARG A 18 1.64 -0.52 13.54
C ARG A 18 0.35 0.07 12.99
N PHE A 19 -0.27 -0.63 12.05
CA PHE A 19 -1.63 -0.37 11.61
C PHE A 19 -2.60 -1.38 12.22
N THR A 20 -3.85 -0.96 12.39
CA THR A 20 -4.94 -1.88 12.72
C THR A 20 -5.34 -2.68 11.49
N MET A 21 -5.94 -3.85 11.69
CA MET A 21 -6.43 -4.68 10.58
C MET A 21 -7.43 -3.93 9.68
N GLU A 22 -8.33 -3.16 10.28
CA GLU A 22 -9.30 -2.31 9.59
C GLU A 22 -8.62 -1.29 8.68
N THR A 23 -7.57 -0.63 9.17
CA THR A 23 -6.76 0.30 8.38
C THR A 23 -6.14 -0.42 7.18
N VAL A 24 -5.55 -1.60 7.41
CA VAL A 24 -4.89 -2.35 6.33
C VAL A 24 -5.89 -2.83 5.28
N PHE A 25 -7.09 -3.29 5.67
CA PHE A 25 -8.12 -3.67 4.72
C PHE A 25 -8.63 -2.48 3.90
N THR A 26 -8.87 -1.34 4.55
CA THR A 26 -9.30 -0.11 3.87
C THR A 26 -8.25 0.37 2.86
N LEU A 27 -6.96 0.29 3.23
CA LEU A 27 -5.87 0.62 2.31
C LEU A 27 -5.77 -0.39 1.17
N ALA A 28 -5.88 -1.69 1.45
CA ALA A 28 -5.80 -2.74 0.45
C ALA A 28 -6.82 -2.55 -0.68
N ASP A 29 -8.09 -2.27 -0.34
CA ASP A 29 -9.15 -2.00 -1.32
C ASP A 29 -8.77 -0.86 -2.30
N GLN A 30 -8.30 0.26 -1.76
CA GLN A 30 -7.89 1.39 -2.58
C GLN A 30 -6.62 1.09 -3.39
N MET A 31 -5.62 0.43 -2.80
CA MET A 31 -4.36 0.09 -3.47
C MET A 31 -4.59 -0.85 -4.66
N ILE A 32 -5.42 -1.89 -4.50
CA ILE A 32 -5.81 -2.80 -5.58
C ILE A 32 -6.46 -1.98 -6.71
N SER A 33 -7.43 -1.14 -6.37
CA SER A 33 -8.12 -0.28 -7.35
C SER A 33 -7.16 0.65 -8.11
N ARG A 34 -6.10 1.17 -7.46
CA ARG A 34 -5.09 2.00 -8.14
C ARG A 34 -4.24 1.19 -9.10
N ILE A 35 -3.77 0.01 -8.69
CA ILE A 35 -2.96 -0.87 -9.54
C ILE A 35 -3.79 -1.36 -10.73
N GLU A 36 -5.04 -1.77 -10.48
CA GLU A 36 -5.97 -2.18 -11.53
C GLU A 36 -6.14 -1.08 -12.57
N TYR A 37 -6.36 0.16 -12.14
CA TYR A 37 -6.49 1.29 -13.07
C TYR A 37 -5.26 1.43 -13.99
N VAL A 38 -4.04 1.32 -13.44
CA VAL A 38 -2.81 1.35 -14.24
C VAL A 38 -2.78 0.21 -15.26
N HIS A 39 -3.18 -1.00 -14.84
CA HIS A 39 -3.25 -2.17 -15.72
C HIS A 39 -4.30 -2.02 -16.83
N THR A 40 -5.43 -1.37 -16.54
CA THR A 40 -6.44 -1.08 -17.58
C THR A 40 -5.88 -0.18 -18.69
N LYS A 41 -4.93 0.71 -18.36
CA LYS A 41 -4.22 1.57 -19.30
C LYS A 41 -3.05 0.89 -20.02
N ASN A 42 -2.91 -0.43 -19.87
CA ASN A 42 -1.88 -1.28 -20.50
C ASN A 42 -0.45 -1.10 -19.93
N PHE A 43 -0.32 -0.52 -18.73
CA PHE A 43 0.95 -0.35 -18.04
C PHE A 43 1.04 -1.24 -16.80
N ILE A 44 2.25 -1.55 -16.38
CA ILE A 44 2.61 -2.09 -15.06
C ILE A 44 3.49 -1.06 -14.35
N HIS A 45 3.39 -0.99 -13.03
CA HIS A 45 4.09 0.03 -12.23
C HIS A 45 5.55 -0.32 -12.00
N ARG A 46 5.83 -1.59 -11.62
CA ARG A 46 7.17 -2.15 -11.34
C ARG A 46 7.91 -1.59 -10.12
N ASP A 47 7.27 -0.71 -9.34
CA ASP A 47 7.83 -0.21 -8.07
C ASP A 47 6.72 0.04 -7.03
N ILE A 48 5.99 -1.03 -6.71
CA ILE A 48 4.93 -1.02 -5.69
C ILE A 48 5.59 -1.04 -4.31
N LYS A 49 5.44 0.06 -3.56
CA LYS A 49 5.99 0.24 -2.21
C LYS A 49 5.19 1.30 -1.44
N PRO A 50 5.21 1.32 -0.10
CA PRO A 50 4.46 2.28 0.72
C PRO A 50 4.72 3.75 0.35
N ASP A 51 5.95 4.09 -0.02
CA ASP A 51 6.38 5.45 -0.38
C ASP A 51 5.64 6.01 -1.62
N ASN A 52 5.21 5.12 -2.53
CA ASN A 52 4.54 5.51 -3.78
C ASN A 52 3.01 5.58 -3.63
N PHE A 53 2.49 5.33 -2.43
CA PHE A 53 1.08 5.51 -2.12
C PHE A 53 0.91 6.70 -1.16
N LEU A 54 0.26 7.77 -1.63
CA LEU A 54 0.06 9.00 -0.87
C LEU A 54 -1.42 9.24 -0.61
N MET A 55 -1.74 9.77 0.57
CA MET A 55 -3.08 10.29 0.84
C MET A 55 -3.27 11.63 0.14
N GLY A 56 -4.50 11.94 -0.28
CA GLY A 56 -4.83 13.30 -0.72
C GLY A 56 -4.85 14.31 0.43
N ILE A 57 -5.15 15.56 0.11
CA ILE A 57 -5.34 16.66 1.08
C ILE A 57 -6.75 17.25 0.96
N GLY A 58 -7.17 18.00 1.98
CA GLY A 58 -8.46 18.70 1.99
C GLY A 58 -9.64 17.74 1.78
N ARG A 59 -10.45 17.97 0.74
CA ARG A 59 -11.62 17.11 0.41
C ARG A 59 -11.24 15.70 -0.07
N HIS A 60 -9.97 15.47 -0.39
CA HIS A 60 -9.47 14.18 -0.86
C HIS A 60 -8.61 13.46 0.19
N CYS A 61 -8.64 13.89 1.46
CA CYS A 61 -7.82 13.31 2.52
C CYS A 61 -8.04 11.82 2.77
N ASN A 62 -9.18 11.26 2.37
CA ASN A 62 -9.49 9.82 2.50
C ASN A 62 -9.18 9.04 1.21
N LYS A 63 -8.68 9.71 0.16
CA LYS A 63 -8.39 9.10 -1.14
C LYS A 63 -6.91 8.80 -1.25
N LEU A 64 -6.58 7.55 -1.53
CA LEU A 64 -5.22 7.11 -1.80
C LEU A 64 -4.86 7.37 -3.28
N PHE A 65 -3.62 7.75 -3.54
CA PHE A 65 -3.06 7.98 -4.87
C PHE A 65 -1.81 7.12 -5.07
N LEU A 66 -1.66 6.53 -6.25
CA LEU A 66 -0.43 5.86 -6.69
C LEU A 66 0.37 6.84 -7.54
N ILE A 67 1.63 7.06 -7.20
CA ILE A 67 2.53 8.01 -7.84
C ILE A 67 3.83 7.33 -8.30
N ASP A 68 4.71 8.12 -8.93
CA ASP A 68 6.03 7.70 -9.41
C ASP A 68 5.98 6.60 -10.48
N PHE A 69 5.59 7.01 -11.68
CA PHE A 69 5.58 6.17 -12.87
C PHE A 69 6.94 6.12 -13.58
N GLY A 70 8.04 6.56 -12.95
CA GLY A 70 9.37 6.61 -13.57
C GLY A 70 9.88 5.24 -14.04
N LEU A 71 9.45 4.17 -13.35
CA LEU A 71 9.74 2.78 -13.70
C LEU A 71 8.59 2.07 -14.41
N ALA A 72 7.48 2.74 -14.70
CA ALA A 72 6.34 2.10 -15.35
C ALA A 72 6.68 1.61 -16.77
N LYS A 73 6.03 0.53 -17.20
CA LYS A 73 6.27 -0.06 -18.53
C LYS A 73 4.98 -0.57 -19.17
N LYS A 74 4.84 -0.37 -20.47
CA LYS A 74 3.72 -0.92 -21.25
C LYS A 74 3.88 -2.44 -21.36
N TYR A 75 2.87 -3.21 -20.91
CA TYR A 75 2.92 -4.67 -20.87
C TYR A 75 2.11 -5.35 -21.98
N ARG A 76 1.26 -4.60 -22.69
CA ARG A 76 0.52 -5.11 -23.84
C ARG A 76 0.23 -4.01 -24.85
N ASP A 77 -0.01 -4.39 -26.10
CA ASP A 77 -0.47 -3.45 -27.12
C ASP A 77 -1.88 -2.92 -26.81
N ASN A 78 -2.15 -1.67 -27.20
CA ASN A 78 -3.43 -1.03 -26.91
C ASN A 78 -4.57 -1.57 -27.79
N ARG A 79 -4.27 -1.91 -29.05
CA ARG A 79 -5.26 -2.35 -30.04
C ARG A 79 -5.41 -3.87 -30.04
N THR A 80 -4.31 -4.60 -30.19
CA THR A 80 -4.34 -6.06 -30.31
C THR A 80 -4.41 -6.76 -28.94
N ARG A 81 -4.13 -6.02 -27.86
CA ARG A 81 -4.02 -6.55 -26.49
C ARG A 81 -2.96 -7.64 -26.35
N GLN A 82 -2.07 -7.78 -27.35
CA GLN A 82 -0.97 -8.73 -27.35
C GLN A 82 0.00 -8.37 -26.22
N HIS A 83 0.26 -9.33 -25.36
CA HIS A 83 1.18 -9.18 -24.23
C HIS A 83 2.64 -9.11 -24.70
N ILE A 84 3.49 -8.40 -23.96
CA ILE A 84 4.94 -8.44 -24.18
C ILE A 84 5.46 -9.89 -24.10
N PRO A 85 6.48 -10.24 -24.89
CA PRO A 85 7.05 -11.57 -24.84
C PRO A 85 7.73 -11.82 -23.49
N TYR A 86 7.73 -13.08 -23.07
CA TYR A 86 8.53 -13.53 -21.95
C TYR A 86 10.02 -13.32 -22.24
N ARG A 87 10.77 -12.83 -21.25
CA ARG A 87 12.22 -12.64 -21.31
C ARG A 87 12.82 -12.88 -19.93
N GLU A 88 14.04 -13.39 -19.92
CA GLU A 88 14.87 -13.56 -18.73
C GLU A 88 16.03 -12.56 -18.78
N ASP A 89 17.00 -12.71 -17.87
CA ASP A 89 18.23 -11.90 -17.80
C ASP A 89 17.98 -10.39 -17.69
N LYS A 90 16.86 -10.00 -17.07
CA LYS A 90 16.55 -8.62 -16.73
C LYS A 90 17.25 -8.25 -15.43
N ASN A 91 17.82 -7.05 -15.37
CA ASN A 91 18.23 -6.47 -14.10
C ASN A 91 17.00 -6.22 -13.22
N LEU A 92 17.15 -6.46 -11.91
CA LEU A 92 16.14 -6.09 -10.93
C LEU A 92 15.83 -4.60 -11.08
N THR A 93 14.56 -4.30 -11.33
CA THR A 93 14.03 -2.94 -11.44
C THR A 93 13.05 -2.71 -10.30
N GLY A 94 13.18 -1.57 -9.61
CA GLY A 94 12.36 -1.22 -8.44
C GLY A 94 13.00 -1.65 -7.12
N THR A 95 12.21 -1.55 -6.05
CA THR A 95 12.68 -1.76 -4.67
C THR A 95 12.75 -3.24 -4.31
N ALA A 96 13.97 -3.75 -4.04
CA ALA A 96 14.22 -5.18 -3.80
C ALA A 96 13.34 -5.81 -2.70
N ARG A 97 13.06 -5.06 -1.63
CA ARG A 97 12.25 -5.53 -0.47
C ARG A 97 10.86 -6.02 -0.89
N TYR A 98 10.22 -5.31 -1.81
CA TYR A 98 8.84 -5.59 -2.25
C TYR A 98 8.80 -6.25 -3.64
N ALA A 99 9.93 -6.42 -4.32
CA ALA A 99 9.98 -7.07 -5.61
C ALA A 99 9.48 -8.53 -5.56
N SER A 100 8.71 -8.93 -6.58
CA SER A 100 8.26 -10.31 -6.77
C SER A 100 9.45 -11.27 -6.90
N ILE A 101 9.19 -12.56 -6.66
CA ILE A 101 10.18 -13.62 -6.85
C ILE A 101 10.70 -13.60 -8.30
N ASN A 102 9.80 -13.49 -9.28
CA ASN A 102 10.16 -13.44 -10.70
C ASN A 102 11.05 -12.23 -11.02
N ALA A 103 10.73 -11.05 -10.49
CA ALA A 103 11.54 -9.85 -10.70
C ALA A 103 12.96 -10.01 -10.13
N ARG A 104 13.11 -10.67 -8.98
CA ARG A 104 14.41 -10.99 -8.38
C ARG A 104 15.20 -12.03 -9.17
N LEU A 105 14.51 -12.94 -9.85
CA LEU A 105 15.10 -13.93 -10.77
C LEU A 105 15.42 -13.34 -12.16
N GLY A 106 15.21 -12.04 -12.37
CA GLY A 106 15.48 -11.39 -13.65
C GLY A 106 14.48 -11.73 -14.75
N ILE A 107 13.29 -12.22 -14.39
CA ILE A 107 12.21 -12.47 -15.34
C ILE A 107 11.48 -11.15 -15.64
N GLU A 108 11.09 -10.96 -16.90
CA GLU A 108 10.34 -9.80 -17.35
C GLU A 108 9.00 -9.66 -16.60
N GLN A 109 8.83 -8.50 -15.96
CA GLN A 109 7.68 -8.24 -15.11
C GLN A 109 6.40 -8.08 -15.92
N SER A 110 5.29 -8.46 -15.28
CA SER A 110 3.93 -8.39 -15.80
C SER A 110 2.98 -7.97 -14.67
N ARG A 111 1.66 -7.99 -14.93
CA ARG A 111 0.65 -7.57 -13.93
C ARG A 111 0.72 -8.34 -12.62
N ARG A 112 1.07 -9.63 -12.66
CA ARG A 112 1.15 -10.48 -11.47
C ARG A 112 2.21 -9.99 -10.49
N ASP A 113 3.26 -9.38 -11.02
CA ASP A 113 4.41 -8.92 -10.23
C ASP A 113 4.03 -7.68 -9.39
N ASP A 114 3.26 -6.74 -9.96
CA ASP A 114 2.69 -5.61 -9.17
C ASP A 114 1.77 -6.12 -8.03
N MET A 115 0.98 -7.17 -8.28
CA MET A 115 0.06 -7.73 -7.29
C MET A 115 0.79 -8.52 -6.19
N GLU A 116 1.85 -9.26 -6.55
CA GLU A 116 2.71 -9.95 -5.58
C GLU A 116 3.44 -8.96 -4.69
N SER A 117 3.97 -7.88 -5.28
CA SER A 117 4.56 -6.76 -4.53
C SER A 117 3.57 -6.10 -3.58
N LEU A 118 2.32 -5.88 -4.01
CA LEU A 118 1.26 -5.38 -3.12
C LEU A 118 1.04 -6.33 -1.94
N GLY A 119 1.02 -7.65 -2.19
CA GLY A 119 0.95 -8.66 -1.14
C GLY A 119 2.02 -8.41 -0.07
N TYR A 120 3.30 -8.32 -0.48
CA TYR A 120 4.41 -8.05 0.45
C TYR A 120 4.28 -6.72 1.20
N VAL A 121 3.75 -5.67 0.56
CA VAL A 121 3.47 -4.39 1.24
C VAL A 121 2.39 -4.55 2.31
N LEU A 122 1.30 -5.25 2.02
CA LEU A 122 0.26 -5.52 3.00
C LEU A 122 0.77 -6.37 4.17
N MET A 123 1.68 -7.33 3.92
CA MET A 123 2.28 -8.12 5.00
C MET A 123 3.26 -7.31 5.84
N TYR A 124 3.96 -6.37 5.22
CA TYR A 124 4.84 -5.44 5.89
C TYR A 124 4.06 -4.57 6.92
N PHE A 125 2.84 -4.15 6.59
CA PHE A 125 1.95 -3.48 7.55
C PHE A 125 1.36 -4.44 8.61
N ASN A 126 1.05 -5.69 8.22
CA ASN A 126 0.38 -6.71 9.04
C ASN A 126 1.31 -7.62 9.86
N ARG A 127 2.46 -7.17 10.40
CA ARG A 127 3.30 -8.02 11.29
C ARG A 127 2.66 -8.32 12.67
N THR A 128 1.37 -8.63 12.68
CA THR A 128 0.64 -9.34 13.73
C THR A 128 -0.45 -10.23 13.08
N SER A 129 -0.14 -11.52 12.90
CA SER A 129 -1.06 -12.67 12.90
C SER A 129 -1.96 -13.05 11.69
N LEU A 130 -2.34 -12.17 10.75
CA LEU A 130 -3.37 -12.55 9.74
C LEU A 130 -2.87 -13.26 8.46
N ILE A 131 -1.56 -13.22 8.17
CA ILE A 131 -0.96 -13.83 6.96
C ILE A 131 -1.31 -15.31 6.79
N CYS A 132 -1.35 -16.04 7.90
CA CYS A 132 -1.65 -17.47 7.91
C CYS A 132 -3.06 -17.78 7.39
N TYR A 133 -3.97 -16.79 7.39
CA TYR A 133 -5.36 -16.95 6.96
C TYR A 133 -5.57 -16.55 5.50
N VAL A 134 -5.00 -15.43 5.05
CA VAL A 134 -5.16 -14.97 3.65
C VAL A 134 -4.45 -15.90 2.68
N LEU A 135 -3.29 -16.45 3.02
CA LEU A 135 -2.59 -17.44 2.19
C LEU A 135 -3.39 -18.75 2.02
N LYS A 136 -4.32 -19.06 2.94
CA LYS A 136 -5.21 -20.23 2.84
C LYS A 136 -6.45 -20.00 1.97
N LEU A 137 -6.76 -18.75 1.63
CA LEU A 137 -7.96 -18.35 0.88
C LEU A 137 -7.68 -17.98 -0.58
N LEU A 138 -6.41 -17.97 -1.01
CA LEU A 138 -6.06 -17.69 -2.40
C LEU A 138 -6.32 -18.93 -3.29
N PRO A 139 -7.07 -18.81 -4.41
CA PRO A 139 -7.50 -19.93 -5.26
C PRO A 139 -6.39 -20.76 -5.95
N TRP A 140 -5.11 -20.44 -5.74
CA TRP A 140 -3.98 -21.16 -6.35
C TRP A 140 -3.23 -22.06 -5.36
N ALA A 141 -3.61 -22.09 -4.08
CA ALA A 141 -3.07 -23.03 -3.11
C ALA A 141 -3.80 -24.39 -3.22
N ALA A 142 -3.18 -25.30 -3.98
CA ALA A 142 -3.44 -26.74 -4.10
C ALA A 142 -4.48 -27.22 -5.15
N PRO A 143 -4.03 -27.80 -6.28
CA PRO A 143 -4.79 -28.86 -6.93
C PRO A 143 -4.66 -30.14 -6.09
N GLY A 144 -5.70 -30.50 -5.35
CA GLY A 144 -5.86 -31.86 -4.79
C GLY A 144 -6.09 -32.04 -3.30
N LEU A 145 -6.24 -30.98 -2.49
CA LEU A 145 -6.57 -31.14 -1.06
C LEU A 145 -8.08 -30.96 -0.83
N HIS A 146 -8.78 -32.05 -0.54
CA HIS A 146 -10.19 -32.00 -0.14
C HIS A 146 -10.29 -31.51 1.32
N VAL A 147 -10.79 -30.30 1.50
CA VAL A 147 -11.09 -29.75 2.83
C VAL A 147 -12.54 -30.11 3.16
N PRO A 148 -12.83 -30.76 4.29
CA PRO A 148 -14.20 -31.16 4.63
C PRO A 148 -15.12 -29.94 4.74
N GLU A 149 -16.31 -30.02 4.14
CA GLU A 149 -17.33 -28.96 4.07
C GLU A 149 -17.72 -28.41 5.47
N ALA A 150 -17.58 -29.22 6.52
CA ALA A 150 -17.84 -28.84 7.90
C ALA A 150 -16.79 -27.92 8.55
N ALA A 151 -15.62 -27.72 7.93
CA ALA A 151 -14.61 -26.75 8.40
C ALA A 151 -14.83 -25.33 7.81
N ILE A 152 -15.78 -25.18 6.88
CA ILE A 152 -16.00 -23.94 6.12
C ILE A 152 -17.16 -23.11 6.71
N SER A 153 -18.03 -23.69 7.53
CA SER A 153 -19.30 -23.03 7.91
C SER A 153 -19.33 -22.25 9.23
N HIS A 154 -18.29 -22.23 10.07
CA HIS A 154 -18.37 -21.53 11.37
C HIS A 154 -17.08 -20.82 11.81
N PRO A 155 -16.80 -19.65 11.23
CA PRO A 155 -16.47 -18.51 12.10
C PRO A 155 -17.09 -17.17 11.66
N PHE A 156 -18.06 -17.16 10.74
CA PHE A 156 -18.58 -15.94 10.11
C PHE A 156 -19.89 -15.38 10.71
N GLN A 157 -20.27 -15.75 11.93
CA GLN A 157 -21.55 -15.29 12.51
C GLN A 157 -21.49 -14.06 13.41
N ASP A 158 -20.30 -13.51 13.71
CA ASP A 158 -20.19 -12.35 14.63
C ASP A 158 -19.45 -11.13 14.05
N PHE A 159 -19.40 -10.97 12.72
CA PHE A 159 -18.78 -9.80 12.10
C PHE A 159 -19.75 -9.04 11.19
N GLU A 160 -20.80 -8.49 11.79
CA GLU A 160 -21.41 -7.27 11.26
C GLU A 160 -20.96 -6.07 12.11
N PRO A 161 -19.97 -5.29 11.67
CA PRO A 161 -19.93 -3.88 11.98
C PRO A 161 -20.56 -3.09 10.82
N PRO A 162 -21.30 -2.01 11.09
CA PRO A 162 -21.65 -1.06 10.04
C PRO A 162 -20.35 -0.47 9.48
N TYR A 163 -20.19 -0.43 8.16
CA TYR A 163 -19.06 0.23 7.52
C TYR A 163 -19.10 1.73 7.84
N ASP A 164 -18.46 2.13 8.95
CA ASP A 164 -18.08 3.52 9.18
C ASP A 164 -16.70 3.71 8.55
N TYR A 165 -16.63 4.50 7.48
CA TYR A 165 -15.38 4.84 6.78
C TYR A 165 -14.48 5.78 7.60
N THR A 166 -14.69 5.84 8.92
CA THR A 166 -13.79 6.47 9.88
C THR A 166 -12.55 5.59 10.03
N PHE A 167 -11.71 5.62 9.00
CA PHE A 167 -10.27 5.66 9.20
C PHE A 167 -10.03 6.51 10.45
N ASP A 168 -9.27 6.02 11.42
CA ASP A 168 -8.96 6.76 12.66
C ASP A 168 -8.01 7.94 12.36
N LEU A 169 -8.48 8.84 11.50
CA LEU A 169 -8.00 10.17 11.18
C LEU A 169 -8.25 11.09 12.37
N THR A 170 -9.08 10.72 13.34
CA THR A 170 -9.16 11.37 14.64
C THR A 170 -7.82 11.31 15.36
N MET A 171 -7.12 10.17 15.34
CA MET A 171 -5.75 10.06 15.85
C MET A 171 -4.73 10.87 15.03
N LEU A 172 -4.86 10.93 13.70
CA LEU A 172 -3.96 11.71 12.83
C LEU A 172 -4.19 13.23 12.92
N LYS A 173 -5.45 13.67 13.01
CA LYS A 173 -5.84 15.09 13.21
C LYS A 173 -5.44 15.58 14.60
N GLN A 174 -5.64 14.78 15.66
CA GLN A 174 -5.28 15.18 17.03
C GLN A 174 -3.78 15.37 17.21
N LYS A 175 -2.95 14.58 16.53
CA LYS A 175 -1.50 14.58 16.75
C LYS A 175 -0.73 15.45 15.74
N ALA A 176 -1.27 15.69 14.54
CA ALA A 176 -0.84 16.79 13.67
C ALA A 176 -1.11 18.18 14.29
N ALA A 177 -2.24 18.35 14.98
CA ALA A 177 -2.52 19.55 15.77
C ALA A 177 -1.54 19.75 16.94
N GLN A 178 -1.08 18.67 17.58
CA GLN A 178 -0.06 18.72 18.65
C GLN A 178 1.33 19.11 18.13
N GLN A 179 1.73 18.64 16.94
CA GLN A 179 3.01 19.01 16.32
C GLN A 179 3.02 20.45 15.77
N ALA A 180 1.87 20.94 15.29
CA ALA A 180 1.69 22.35 14.95
C ALA A 180 1.75 23.26 16.20
N ALA A 181 1.23 22.82 17.34
CA ALA A 181 1.29 23.57 18.60
C ALA A 181 2.71 23.63 19.23
N SER A 182 3.52 22.57 19.08
CA SER A 182 4.90 22.54 19.58
C SER A 182 5.89 23.38 18.77
N SER A 183 5.61 23.61 17.47
CA SER A 183 6.44 24.45 16.60
C SER A 183 6.13 25.95 16.73
N SER A 184 4.93 26.31 17.19
CA SER A 184 4.57 27.69 17.57
C SER A 184 5.08 28.13 18.95
N GLY A 185 5.61 27.21 19.77
CA GLY A 185 6.03 27.48 21.16
C GLY A 185 7.50 27.87 21.35
N GLN A 186 8.34 27.83 20.32
CA GLN A 186 9.79 28.15 20.41
C GLN A 186 10.17 29.53 19.86
N GLY A 187 9.19 30.43 19.67
CA GLY A 187 9.40 31.74 19.07
C GLY A 187 9.11 32.92 19.98
N GLN A 188 9.54 32.91 21.26
CA GLN A 188 9.57 34.12 22.09
C GLN A 188 10.41 33.92 23.37
N GLN A 189 11.73 34.02 23.24
CA GLN A 189 12.57 34.57 24.31
C GLN A 189 13.49 35.62 23.69
N ALA A 190 13.00 36.86 23.70
CA ALA A 190 13.79 38.06 23.52
C ALA A 190 14.19 38.56 24.91
N GLN A 191 15.50 38.66 25.16
CA GLN A 191 16.18 39.38 26.26
C GLN A 191 17.69 39.13 26.08
N THR A 192 18.67 40.03 26.10
CA THR A 192 18.86 41.49 26.18
C THR A 192 20.38 41.68 25.96
N PRO A 193 20.90 42.74 25.33
CA PRO A 193 22.35 42.96 25.23
C PRO A 193 22.88 43.57 26.53
N THR A 194 23.78 42.87 27.23
CA THR A 194 24.64 43.44 28.27
C THR A 194 25.97 43.85 27.63
N GLY A 195 26.29 45.15 27.67
CA GLY A 195 27.57 45.67 27.22
C GLY A 195 28.69 45.49 28.24
N PHE A 196 29.92 45.50 27.73
CA PHE A 196 31.06 46.32 28.17
C PHE A 196 31.92 46.62 26.95
#